data_AF-A0A9D5HP18-F1
#
_entry.id   AF-A0A9D5HP18-F1
#
_cell.length_a   1.000
_cell.length_b   1.000
_cell.length_c   1.000
_cell.angle_alpha   90.00
_cell.angle_beta   90.00
_cell.angle_gamma   90.00
#
_symmetry.space_group_name_H-M   'P 1'
#
loop_
_entity.id
_entity.type
_entity.pdbx_description
1 polymer ?
#
loop_
_entity_poly.entity_id
_entity_poly.type
_entity_poly.pdbx_seq_one_letter_code
_entity_poly.pdbx_strand_id
1 'polypeptide(L)'
;MSSSSSSPPSIPDLLLTSLLLLLLFTTLFTPTLSSNSSSLLKATDQLSAVRSLCQTTPYPNSCIDSLKLSISININPSILSFVLQTLNTAISESTKLSSLLFHSSSGITEHQKGSLQDCQELHQITISYLKKSASILQSNSKRLYDVRSHLSAALTNKATCLEGLASASGPSKPALISSLLSTYTHVSNSLSMVSKSSAGARKQGRRLSDKLPTWLTRRDRKLLQSDDDYYNEYDPSSVLTVALDGTGNFTTISDAIAFVPNNSDYRTVIIVRAGVYDEHIDIPSYKPNIVLLGDGSDVTVIRGNRSVGDGWTTFRSATVAVSGQGFLARDLTIMNTAGPAKNQAVALRVNADLVAVYHCSIDGYQDTLYVHSFRQFYRECDIYGTVDFVFGNAAVIFQGCNLVAKKPLPGQSNVITAQSRDDPNEVTGISIQNCSVLASDDLSASQGGTRTYLGRPWRIYSTTVYIESYIDSMVDPAGWERWSGDQGLDTLYYGEYSNYGPSSATDNRVTWPGYHVMNYDDATNFTVSQFIYGDEWLDSTSFPYDDGV
;
A
#
# COMPACT_ATOMS: atom_id res chain seq x y z
N MET A 1 23.03 33.36 -102.98
CA MET A 1 22.86 34.58 -103.81
C MET A 1 22.35 35.65 -102.86
N SER A 2 23.26 36.50 -102.40
CA SER A 2 23.38 37.90 -102.87
C SER A 2 22.16 38.71 -102.45
N SER A 3 22.23 39.84 -101.78
CA SER A 3 23.33 40.76 -101.47
C SER A 3 22.61 42.02 -100.97
N SER A 4 23.28 42.83 -100.15
CA SER A 4 23.28 44.31 -100.18
C SER A 4 21.92 45.06 -100.09
N SER A 5 21.75 46.20 -99.44
CA SER A 5 22.61 47.15 -98.73
C SER A 5 21.74 48.41 -98.58
N SER A 6 21.81 49.11 -97.44
CA SER A 6 22.18 50.54 -97.37
C SER A 6 21.78 51.19 -96.03
N SER A 7 22.79 51.86 -95.48
CA SER A 7 22.98 52.74 -94.29
C SER A 7 22.06 53.99 -94.21
N PRO A 8 22.19 54.98 -93.28
CA PRO A 8 22.98 55.19 -92.02
C PRO A 8 22.05 55.74 -90.87
N PRO A 9 22.38 56.66 -89.90
CA PRO A 9 23.58 57.03 -89.15
C PRO A 9 23.40 56.94 -87.59
N SER A 10 24.32 57.58 -86.87
CA SER A 10 24.78 57.58 -85.47
C SER A 10 23.93 58.20 -84.32
N ILE A 11 24.34 57.85 -83.08
CA ILE A 11 24.26 58.50 -81.72
C ILE A 11 22.89 58.46 -80.95
N PRO A 12 22.80 58.58 -79.58
CA PRO A 12 23.48 57.99 -78.41
C PRO A 12 22.53 57.18 -77.45
N ASP A 13 23.14 56.52 -76.46
CA ASP A 13 22.72 56.33 -75.05
C ASP A 13 21.24 56.51 -74.64
N LEU A 14 20.61 55.41 -74.19
CA LEU A 14 19.98 55.37 -72.86
C LEU A 14 19.70 53.92 -72.42
N LEU A 15 20.74 53.27 -71.91
CA LEU A 15 20.67 52.10 -71.02
C LEU A 15 20.00 52.52 -69.69
N LEU A 16 18.67 52.62 -69.64
CA LEU A 16 17.97 52.85 -68.36
C LEU A 16 16.55 52.28 -68.24
N THR A 17 16.12 51.38 -69.12
CA THR A 17 14.74 50.83 -69.05
C THR A 17 14.64 49.31 -69.00
N SER A 18 15.76 48.56 -69.03
CA SER A 18 15.73 47.08 -69.08
C SER A 18 16.05 46.37 -67.75
N LEU A 19 16.34 47.07 -66.65
CA LEU A 19 16.72 46.42 -65.37
C LEU A 19 15.60 46.32 -64.34
N LEU A 20 14.37 46.77 -64.63
CA LEU A 20 13.25 46.72 -63.68
C LEU A 20 12.22 45.62 -63.93
N LEU A 21 12.28 44.87 -65.03
CA LEU A 21 11.31 43.79 -65.33
C LEU A 21 11.80 42.36 -65.01
N LEU A 22 13.07 42.16 -64.61
CA LEU A 22 13.59 40.82 -64.27
C LEU A 22 13.52 40.46 -62.76
N LEU A 23 13.01 41.36 -61.91
CA LEU A 23 12.87 41.11 -60.46
C LEU A 23 11.45 40.71 -60.01
N LEU A 24 10.53 40.45 -60.96
CA LEU A 24 9.13 40.14 -60.66
C LEU A 24 8.70 38.70 -61.01
N PHE A 25 9.63 37.81 -61.39
CA PHE A 25 9.29 36.44 -61.81
C PHE A 25 10.08 35.32 -61.09
N THR A 26 10.59 35.56 -59.88
CA THR A 26 11.22 34.50 -59.04
C THR A 26 10.58 34.33 -57.65
N THR A 27 9.41 34.92 -57.38
CA THR A 27 8.75 34.81 -56.05
C THR A 27 7.51 33.91 -56.02
N LEU A 28 7.29 33.07 -57.02
CA LEU A 28 6.21 32.08 -57.03
C LEU A 28 6.76 30.67 -57.23
N PHE A 29 7.52 30.17 -56.26
CA PHE A 29 7.63 28.75 -55.86
C PHE A 29 8.70 28.66 -54.76
N THR A 30 8.34 29.10 -53.55
CA THR A 30 8.93 28.53 -52.34
C THR A 30 7.83 27.74 -51.65
N PRO A 31 8.04 26.45 -51.32
CA PRO A 31 7.13 25.80 -50.40
C PRO A 31 7.25 26.57 -49.08
N THR A 32 6.13 26.89 -48.47
CA THR A 32 6.05 27.43 -47.11
C THR A 32 6.53 26.36 -46.11
N LEU A 33 7.85 26.11 -46.07
CA LEU A 33 8.56 25.38 -45.02
C LEU A 33 9.06 26.38 -43.97
N SER A 34 8.15 27.04 -43.25
CA SER A 34 8.56 27.83 -42.08
C SER A 34 7.62 27.70 -40.88
N SER A 35 6.54 26.92 -40.98
CA SER A 35 5.72 26.54 -39.82
C SER A 35 6.11 25.19 -39.20
N ASN A 36 6.89 24.35 -39.91
CA ASN A 36 7.25 23.00 -39.44
C ASN A 36 8.55 22.92 -38.62
N SER A 37 9.47 23.87 -38.73
CA SER A 37 10.75 23.81 -38.01
C SER A 37 10.58 24.08 -36.51
N SER A 38 9.70 25.00 -36.12
CA SER A 38 9.43 25.33 -34.72
C SER A 38 8.62 24.26 -33.99
N SER A 39 7.72 23.55 -34.67
CA SER A 39 6.97 22.42 -34.12
C SER A 39 7.85 21.17 -33.98
N LEU A 40 8.75 20.91 -34.95
CA LEU A 40 9.70 19.80 -34.90
C LEU A 40 10.74 19.98 -33.79
N LEU A 41 11.27 21.20 -33.61
CA LEU A 41 12.19 21.52 -32.51
C LEU A 41 11.52 21.35 -31.14
N LYS A 42 10.28 21.85 -30.98
CA LYS A 42 9.49 21.65 -29.73
C LYS A 42 9.17 20.18 -29.44
N ALA A 43 8.83 19.40 -30.46
CA ALA A 43 8.58 17.96 -30.31
C ALA A 43 9.87 17.20 -29.92
N THR A 44 11.02 17.63 -30.45
CA THR A 44 12.33 17.07 -30.12
C THR A 44 12.75 17.41 -28.68
N ASP A 45 12.48 18.63 -28.21
CA ASP A 45 12.73 19.07 -26.83
C ASP A 45 11.79 18.40 -25.81
N GLN A 46 10.52 18.20 -26.15
CA GLN A 46 9.59 17.43 -25.31
C GLN A 46 10.00 15.96 -25.23
N LEU A 47 10.45 15.37 -26.33
CA LEU A 47 10.92 13.98 -26.35
C LEU A 47 12.21 13.79 -25.53
N SER A 48 13.12 14.77 -25.54
CA SER A 48 14.33 14.72 -24.72
C SER A 48 14.02 14.86 -23.23
N ALA A 49 13.08 15.74 -22.85
CA ALA A 49 12.58 15.88 -21.48
C ALA A 49 11.90 14.59 -20.98
N VAL A 50 11.04 13.98 -21.79
CA VAL A 50 10.40 12.69 -21.48
C VAL A 50 11.43 11.58 -21.29
N ARG A 51 12.45 11.50 -22.16
CA ARG A 51 13.53 10.52 -22.02
C ARG A 51 14.31 10.71 -20.73
N SER A 52 14.69 11.94 -20.40
CA SER A 52 15.41 12.25 -19.17
C SER A 52 14.59 11.87 -17.92
N LEU A 53 13.29 12.19 -17.91
CA LEU A 53 12.40 11.82 -16.82
C LEU A 53 12.28 10.29 -16.68
N CYS A 54 12.02 9.59 -17.78
CA CYS A 54 11.82 8.13 -17.80
C CYS A 54 13.09 7.33 -17.52
N GLN A 55 14.29 7.83 -17.84
CA GLN A 55 15.56 7.16 -17.54
C GLN A 55 15.75 6.86 -16.05
N THR A 56 15.11 7.66 -15.19
CA THR A 56 15.20 7.49 -13.74
C THR A 56 14.16 6.53 -13.18
N THR A 57 13.24 6.01 -14.01
CA THR A 57 12.18 5.08 -13.58
C THR A 57 12.64 3.63 -13.68
N PRO A 58 12.06 2.69 -12.90
CA PRO A 58 12.43 1.28 -12.95
C PRO A 58 12.25 0.63 -14.33
N TYR A 59 11.28 1.10 -15.13
CA TYR A 59 11.01 0.59 -16.47
C TYR A 59 10.99 1.72 -17.53
N PRO A 60 12.16 2.23 -17.98
CA PRO A 60 12.24 3.40 -18.85
C PRO A 60 11.49 3.26 -20.17
N ASN A 61 11.52 2.08 -20.80
CA ASN A 61 10.83 1.84 -22.06
C ASN A 61 9.30 1.93 -21.91
N SER A 62 8.74 1.24 -20.91
CA SER A 62 7.30 1.33 -20.59
C SER A 62 6.88 2.76 -20.23
N CYS A 63 7.75 3.53 -19.56
CA CYS A 63 7.52 4.95 -19.26
C CYS A 63 7.44 5.78 -20.54
N ILE A 64 8.43 5.65 -21.44
CA ILE A 64 8.46 6.37 -22.72
C ILE A 64 7.21 6.04 -23.53
N ASP A 65 6.85 4.76 -23.63
CA ASP A 65 5.66 4.32 -24.37
C ASP A 65 4.37 4.92 -23.81
N SER A 66 4.25 5.02 -22.48
CA SER A 66 3.11 5.65 -21.82
C SER A 66 2.98 7.15 -22.14
N LEU A 67 4.11 7.82 -22.34
CA LEU A 67 4.17 9.27 -22.55
C LEU A 67 4.20 9.67 -24.04
N LYS A 68 4.35 8.74 -24.99
CA LYS A 68 4.34 9.03 -26.44
C LYS A 68 3.11 9.83 -26.89
N LEU A 69 1.95 9.57 -26.30
CA LEU A 69 0.69 10.28 -26.61
C LEU A 69 0.67 11.74 -26.10
N SER A 70 1.46 12.07 -25.06
CA SER A 70 1.49 13.41 -24.46
C SER A 70 2.28 14.42 -25.30
N ILE A 71 3.18 13.94 -26.16
CA ILE A 71 4.01 14.75 -27.08
C ILE A 71 3.12 15.47 -28.11
N SER A 72 1.89 15.01 -28.33
CA SER A 72 0.99 15.54 -29.36
C SER A 72 0.12 16.73 -28.90
N ILE A 73 0.00 17.02 -27.60
CA ILE A 73 -1.11 17.87 -27.10
C ILE A 73 -0.69 19.02 -26.14
N ASN A 74 0.50 19.05 -25.52
CA ASN A 74 0.77 20.07 -24.49
C ASN A 74 2.11 20.82 -24.63
N ILE A 75 2.09 22.14 -24.41
CA ILE A 75 3.22 23.07 -24.69
C ILE A 75 4.11 23.31 -23.45
N ASN A 76 3.72 22.90 -22.23
CA ASN A 76 4.62 22.91 -21.07
C ASN A 76 4.12 21.99 -19.91
N PRO A 77 4.26 20.65 -20.02
CA PRO A 77 3.76 19.71 -19.01
C PRO A 77 4.55 19.78 -17.70
N SER A 78 3.85 19.88 -16.57
CA SER A 78 4.45 19.71 -15.23
C SER A 78 4.78 18.23 -14.97
N ILE A 79 5.69 17.93 -14.04
CA ILE A 79 6.00 16.54 -13.65
C ILE A 79 4.71 15.79 -13.23
N LEU A 80 3.79 16.47 -12.54
CA LEU A 80 2.50 15.91 -12.14
C LEU A 80 1.61 15.53 -13.34
N SER A 81 1.69 16.26 -14.46
CA SER A 81 0.97 15.90 -15.68
C SER A 81 1.52 14.63 -16.32
N PHE A 82 2.85 14.41 -16.26
CA PHE A 82 3.45 13.16 -16.70
C PHE A 82 3.09 11.99 -15.79
N VAL A 83 3.07 12.21 -14.47
CA VAL A 83 2.59 11.22 -13.50
C VAL A 83 1.14 10.83 -13.78
N LEU A 84 0.26 11.81 -14.00
CA LEU A 84 -1.15 11.53 -14.29
C LEU A 84 -1.29 10.71 -15.59
N GLN A 85 -0.47 11.00 -16.60
CA GLN A 85 -0.47 10.25 -17.85
C GLN A 85 -0.01 8.80 -17.67
N THR A 86 1.11 8.56 -16.97
CA THR A 86 1.58 7.20 -16.70
C THR A 86 0.58 6.41 -15.86
N LEU A 87 -0.08 7.08 -14.91
CA LEU A 87 -1.15 6.50 -14.11
C LEU A 87 -2.39 6.15 -14.94
N ASN A 88 -2.80 7.00 -15.89
CA ASN A 88 -3.90 6.70 -16.80
C ASN A 88 -3.59 5.49 -17.69
N THR A 89 -2.34 5.34 -18.15
CA THR A 89 -1.91 4.13 -18.85
C THR A 89 -1.99 2.90 -17.94
N ALA A 90 -1.55 3.01 -16.68
CA ALA A 90 -1.68 1.93 -15.71
C ALA A 90 -3.14 1.52 -15.48
N ILE A 91 -4.07 2.48 -15.40
CA ILE A 91 -5.52 2.21 -15.29
C ILE A 91 -6.04 1.49 -16.54
N SER A 92 -5.65 1.92 -17.73
CA SER A 92 -6.02 1.29 -19.01
C SER A 92 -5.56 -0.16 -19.06
N GLU A 93 -4.27 -0.42 -18.82
CA GLU A 93 -3.73 -1.79 -18.83
C GLU A 93 -4.33 -2.67 -17.73
N SER A 94 -4.56 -2.11 -16.53
CA SER A 94 -5.22 -2.83 -15.44
C SER A 94 -6.67 -3.21 -15.79
N THR A 95 -7.38 -2.35 -16.52
CA THR A 95 -8.74 -2.66 -16.99
C THR A 95 -8.73 -3.79 -18.02
N LYS A 96 -7.75 -3.82 -18.93
CA LYS A 96 -7.55 -4.94 -19.87
C LYS A 96 -7.23 -6.24 -19.13
N LEU A 97 -6.31 -6.19 -18.16
CA LEU A 97 -5.95 -7.35 -17.34
C LEU A 97 -7.15 -7.92 -16.56
N SER A 98 -8.08 -7.09 -16.11
CA SER A 98 -9.31 -7.58 -15.46
C SER A 98 -10.06 -8.55 -16.36
N SER A 99 -10.21 -8.21 -17.65
CA SER A 99 -10.87 -9.10 -18.61
C SER A 99 -10.14 -10.45 -18.72
N LEU A 100 -8.81 -10.45 -18.74
CA LEU A 100 -8.02 -11.68 -18.79
C LEU A 100 -8.15 -12.50 -17.51
N LEU A 101 -8.15 -11.88 -16.33
CA LEU A 101 -8.35 -12.55 -15.05
C LEU A 101 -9.71 -13.26 -14.94
N PHE A 102 -10.76 -12.69 -15.54
CA PHE A 102 -12.07 -13.35 -15.62
C PHE A 102 -12.06 -14.54 -16.58
N HIS A 103 -11.48 -14.40 -17.78
CA HIS A 103 -11.49 -15.45 -18.80
C HIS A 103 -10.46 -16.58 -18.56
N SER A 104 -9.35 -16.29 -17.89
CA SER A 104 -8.27 -17.27 -17.64
C SER A 104 -8.63 -18.32 -16.60
N SER A 105 -9.74 -18.13 -15.87
CA SER A 105 -10.24 -19.06 -14.86
C SER A 105 -10.41 -20.49 -15.36
N SER A 106 -10.78 -20.68 -16.63
CA SER A 106 -10.96 -22.01 -17.22
C SER A 106 -9.65 -22.75 -17.53
N GLY A 107 -8.51 -22.05 -17.54
CA GLY A 107 -7.20 -22.61 -17.90
C GLY A 107 -6.18 -22.60 -16.77
N ILE A 108 -6.61 -22.35 -15.54
CA ILE A 108 -5.79 -22.35 -14.32
C ILE A 108 -6.32 -23.43 -13.38
N THR A 109 -5.43 -24.32 -12.95
CA THR A 109 -5.68 -25.31 -11.90
C THR A 109 -5.04 -24.82 -10.62
N GLU A 110 -5.87 -24.50 -9.63
CA GLU A 110 -5.41 -24.02 -8.33
C GLU A 110 -5.03 -25.21 -7.43
N HIS A 111 -3.86 -25.15 -6.78
CA HIS A 111 -3.44 -26.13 -5.77
C HIS A 111 -3.71 -25.65 -4.34
N GLN A 112 -4.04 -24.37 -4.18
CA GLN A 112 -4.56 -23.78 -2.95
C GLN A 112 -5.91 -23.12 -3.27
N LYS A 113 -6.85 -23.21 -2.33
CA LYS A 113 -8.20 -22.67 -2.46
C LYS A 113 -8.15 -21.15 -2.52
N GLY A 114 -8.54 -20.61 -3.67
CA GLY A 114 -8.80 -19.19 -3.86
C GLY A 114 -7.61 -18.36 -4.34
N SER A 115 -6.52 -18.96 -4.82
CA SER A 115 -5.40 -18.26 -5.46
C SER A 115 -5.83 -17.27 -6.56
N LEU A 116 -6.72 -17.69 -7.46
CA LEU A 116 -7.23 -16.84 -8.54
C LEU A 116 -8.24 -15.82 -8.00
N GLN A 117 -9.03 -16.21 -7.01
CA GLN A 117 -9.97 -15.29 -6.35
C GLN A 117 -9.22 -14.15 -5.64
N ASP A 118 -8.09 -14.45 -4.99
CA ASP A 118 -7.18 -13.47 -4.38
C ASP A 118 -6.67 -12.49 -5.43
N CYS A 119 -6.16 -13.00 -6.56
CA CYS A 119 -5.74 -12.17 -7.68
C CYS A 119 -6.85 -11.24 -8.19
N GLN A 120 -8.07 -11.75 -8.35
CA GLN A 120 -9.20 -10.97 -8.83
C GLN A 120 -9.58 -9.86 -7.85
N GLU A 121 -9.71 -10.19 -6.56
CA GLU A 121 -10.08 -9.25 -5.50
C GLU A 121 -9.02 -8.14 -5.34
N LEU A 122 -7.76 -8.53 -5.20
CA LEU A 122 -6.63 -7.61 -5.06
C LEU A 122 -6.48 -6.70 -6.28
N HIS A 123 -6.71 -7.23 -7.49
CA HIS A 123 -6.64 -6.43 -8.72
C HIS A 123 -7.81 -5.44 -8.84
N GLN A 124 -9.02 -5.80 -8.40
CA GLN A 124 -10.14 -4.86 -8.34
C GLN A 124 -9.88 -3.72 -7.36
N ILE A 125 -9.32 -4.03 -6.18
CA ILE A 125 -8.89 -3.01 -5.21
C ILE A 125 -7.84 -2.09 -5.84
N THR A 126 -6.83 -2.65 -6.53
CA THR A 126 -5.83 -1.87 -7.26
C THR A 126 -6.49 -0.87 -8.22
N ILE A 127 -7.41 -1.30 -9.08
CA ILE A 127 -8.06 -0.42 -10.06
C ILE A 127 -8.80 0.73 -9.39
N SER A 128 -9.54 0.44 -8.31
CA SER A 128 -10.27 1.47 -7.54
C SER A 128 -9.32 2.56 -7.02
N TYR A 129 -8.22 2.14 -6.39
CA TYR A 129 -7.24 3.07 -5.82
C TYR A 129 -6.38 3.79 -6.87
N LEU A 130 -6.10 3.17 -8.03
CA LEU A 130 -5.46 3.86 -9.16
C LEU A 130 -6.36 5.01 -9.68
N LYS A 131 -7.67 4.76 -9.84
CA LYS A 131 -8.64 5.80 -10.23
C LYS A 131 -8.75 6.90 -9.18
N LYS A 132 -8.76 6.55 -7.90
CA LYS A 132 -8.73 7.51 -6.78
C LYS A 132 -7.47 8.38 -6.85
N SER A 133 -6.30 7.78 -7.07
CA SER A 133 -5.04 8.51 -7.25
C SER A 133 -5.07 9.47 -8.45
N ALA A 134 -5.67 9.06 -9.57
CA ALA A 134 -5.81 9.94 -10.74
C ALA A 134 -6.68 11.16 -10.43
N SER A 135 -7.79 10.96 -9.70
CA SER A 135 -8.65 12.06 -9.24
C SER A 135 -7.92 13.02 -8.30
N ILE A 136 -7.13 12.49 -7.35
CA ILE A 136 -6.29 13.28 -6.43
C ILE A 136 -5.32 14.18 -7.21
N LEU A 137 -4.65 13.65 -8.23
CA LEU A 137 -3.72 14.41 -9.08
C LEU A 137 -4.43 15.45 -9.95
N GLN A 138 -5.61 15.13 -10.50
CA GLN A 138 -6.40 16.06 -11.31
C GLN A 138 -6.93 17.25 -10.51
N SER A 139 -7.27 17.03 -9.23
CA SER A 139 -7.74 18.09 -8.34
C SER A 139 -6.64 19.08 -7.91
N ASN A 140 -5.39 18.91 -8.38
CA ASN A 140 -4.19 19.65 -7.92
C ASN A 140 -3.99 19.60 -6.39
N SER A 141 -4.55 18.59 -5.73
CA SER A 141 -4.36 18.42 -4.29
C SER A 141 -2.89 18.08 -4.01
N LYS A 142 -2.31 18.67 -2.96
CA LYS A 142 -0.93 18.37 -2.51
C LYS A 142 -0.82 17.01 -1.79
N ARG A 143 -1.81 16.13 -1.95
CA ARG A 143 -1.92 14.83 -1.25
C ARG A 143 -1.14 13.73 -1.98
N LEU A 144 0.10 14.02 -2.34
CA LEU A 144 0.96 13.07 -3.07
C LEU A 144 1.31 11.83 -2.24
N TYR A 145 1.28 11.93 -0.91
CA TYR A 145 1.50 10.79 -0.02
C TYR A 145 0.38 9.74 -0.15
N ASP A 146 -0.89 10.14 -0.31
CA ASP A 146 -1.97 9.17 -0.56
C ASP A 146 -1.77 8.46 -1.90
N VAL A 147 -1.36 9.20 -2.94
CA VAL A 147 -1.04 8.60 -4.24
C VAL A 147 0.08 7.57 -4.10
N ARG A 148 1.13 7.87 -3.31
CA ARG A 148 2.21 6.91 -3.03
C ARG A 148 1.68 5.69 -2.28
N SER A 149 0.89 5.87 -1.22
CA SER A 149 0.28 4.78 -0.44
C SER A 149 -0.55 3.84 -1.32
N HIS A 150 -1.42 4.41 -2.17
CA HIS A 150 -2.23 3.64 -3.12
C HIS A 150 -1.39 2.83 -4.11
N LEU A 151 -0.31 3.42 -4.64
CA LEU A 151 0.57 2.76 -5.60
C LEU A 151 1.44 1.67 -4.94
N SER A 152 1.90 1.87 -3.70
CA SER A 152 2.58 0.83 -2.92
C SER A 152 1.65 -0.34 -2.62
N ALA A 153 0.40 -0.07 -2.23
CA ALA A 153 -0.60 -1.11 -2.03
C ALA A 153 -0.88 -1.89 -3.32
N ALA A 154 -0.93 -1.22 -4.48
CA ALA A 154 -1.08 -1.89 -5.78
C ALA A 154 0.08 -2.86 -6.08
N LEU A 155 1.33 -2.45 -5.84
CA LEU A 155 2.49 -3.34 -6.02
C LEU A 155 2.47 -4.53 -5.05
N THR A 156 1.99 -4.31 -3.83
CA THR A 156 1.79 -5.38 -2.84
C THR A 156 0.71 -6.37 -3.30
N ASN A 157 -0.45 -5.87 -3.75
CA ASN A 157 -1.54 -6.68 -4.31
C ASN A 157 -1.06 -7.57 -5.46
N LYS A 158 -0.20 -7.04 -6.34
CA LYS A 158 0.46 -7.82 -7.40
C LYS A 158 1.35 -8.91 -6.83
N ALA A 159 2.17 -8.62 -5.82
CA ALA A 159 3.09 -9.60 -5.23
C ALA A 159 2.32 -10.80 -4.65
N THR A 160 1.30 -10.54 -3.83
CA THR A 160 0.43 -11.58 -3.25
C THR A 160 -0.28 -12.41 -4.34
N CYS A 161 -0.77 -11.76 -5.40
CA CYS A 161 -1.36 -12.47 -6.53
C CYS A 161 -0.34 -13.40 -7.22
N LEU A 162 0.89 -12.94 -7.46
CA LEU A 162 1.92 -13.76 -8.08
C LEU A 162 2.33 -14.94 -7.19
N GLU A 163 2.38 -14.77 -5.88
CA GLU A 163 2.63 -15.85 -4.91
C GLU A 163 1.52 -16.89 -4.92
N GLY A 164 0.26 -16.47 -4.89
CA GLY A 164 -0.89 -17.37 -5.00
C GLY A 164 -0.90 -18.15 -6.32
N LEU A 165 -0.49 -17.51 -7.43
CA LEU A 165 -0.35 -18.16 -8.73
C LEU A 165 0.90 -19.03 -8.85
N ALA A 166 1.92 -18.84 -8.00
CA ALA A 166 3.15 -19.63 -8.05
C ALA A 166 2.86 -21.12 -7.83
N SER A 167 1.94 -21.44 -6.90
CA SER A 167 1.46 -22.79 -6.64
C SER A 167 0.47 -23.32 -7.68
N ALA A 168 -0.15 -22.49 -8.51
CA ALA A 168 -1.11 -22.94 -9.52
C ALA A 168 -0.43 -23.55 -10.77
N SER A 169 -1.20 -24.25 -11.61
CA SER A 169 -0.74 -24.83 -12.88
C SER A 169 -1.74 -24.57 -14.03
N GLY A 170 -1.38 -24.92 -15.27
CA GLY A 170 -2.29 -24.83 -16.43
C GLY A 170 -1.80 -23.94 -17.58
N PRO A 171 -2.39 -24.09 -18.79
CA PRO A 171 -1.91 -23.45 -20.01
C PRO A 171 -2.07 -21.92 -20.01
N SER A 172 -3.02 -21.38 -19.24
CA SER A 172 -3.24 -19.92 -19.19
C SER A 172 -2.32 -19.20 -18.21
N LYS A 173 -1.65 -19.92 -17.30
CA LYS A 173 -0.78 -19.32 -16.26
C LYS A 173 0.35 -18.46 -16.84
N PRO A 174 1.13 -18.89 -17.85
CA PRO A 174 2.23 -18.07 -18.37
C PRO A 174 1.74 -16.75 -18.99
N ALA A 175 0.65 -16.78 -19.76
CA ALA A 175 0.07 -15.59 -20.36
C ALA A 175 -0.46 -14.62 -19.29
N LEU A 176 -1.13 -15.15 -18.26
CA LEU A 176 -1.62 -14.34 -17.14
C LEU A 176 -0.47 -13.68 -16.36
N ILE A 177 0.57 -14.43 -16.01
CA ILE A 177 1.76 -13.91 -15.32
C ILE A 177 2.43 -12.81 -16.17
N SER A 178 2.60 -13.05 -17.46
CA SER A 178 3.18 -12.05 -18.37
C SER A 178 2.35 -10.76 -18.42
N SER A 179 1.01 -10.88 -18.45
CA SER A 179 0.11 -9.73 -18.48
C SER A 179 0.10 -8.97 -17.15
N LEU A 180 0.13 -9.68 -16.03
CA LEU A 180 0.30 -9.10 -14.68
C LEU A 180 1.61 -8.29 -14.61
N LEU A 181 2.74 -8.92 -14.93
CA LEU A 181 4.05 -8.26 -14.86
C LEU A 181 4.10 -7.01 -15.75
N SER A 182 3.63 -7.12 -16.99
CA SER A 182 3.59 -5.99 -17.93
C SER A 182 2.73 -4.84 -17.41
N THR A 183 1.52 -5.12 -16.93
CA THR A 183 0.58 -4.12 -16.41
C THR A 183 1.18 -3.32 -15.25
N TYR A 184 1.79 -4.02 -14.29
CA TYR A 184 2.32 -3.37 -13.09
C TYR A 184 3.66 -2.64 -13.30
N THR A 185 4.30 -2.76 -14.47
CA THR A 185 5.44 -1.88 -14.83
C THR A 185 5.00 -0.40 -14.86
N HIS A 186 3.79 -0.13 -15.34
CA HIS A 186 3.23 1.23 -15.37
C HIS A 186 2.93 1.77 -13.96
N VAL A 187 2.50 0.89 -13.04
CA VAL A 187 2.28 1.24 -11.63
C VAL A 187 3.60 1.60 -10.95
N SER A 188 4.64 0.78 -11.10
CA SER A 188 5.98 1.05 -10.52
C SER A 188 6.60 2.34 -11.09
N ASN A 189 6.50 2.58 -12.40
CA ASN A 189 6.94 3.84 -12.99
C ASN A 189 6.17 5.04 -12.41
N SER A 190 4.85 4.93 -12.27
CA SER A 190 4.02 5.99 -11.68
C SER A 190 4.47 6.29 -10.24
N LEU A 191 4.73 5.26 -9.43
CA LEU A 191 5.22 5.41 -8.06
C LEU A 191 6.58 6.13 -8.01
N SER A 192 7.52 5.71 -8.86
CA SER A 192 8.86 6.34 -8.94
C SER A 192 8.82 7.81 -9.39
N MET A 193 7.83 8.21 -10.20
CA MET A 193 7.69 9.60 -10.63
C MET A 193 7.03 10.47 -9.56
N VAL A 194 6.05 9.92 -8.83
CA VAL A 194 5.42 10.62 -7.69
C VAL A 194 6.44 10.83 -6.56
N SER A 195 7.26 9.83 -6.26
CA SER A 195 8.27 9.91 -5.19
C SER A 195 9.23 11.08 -5.42
N LYS A 196 9.73 11.26 -6.64
CA LYS A 196 10.60 12.39 -7.03
C LYS A 196 9.91 13.74 -6.95
N SER A 197 8.63 13.81 -7.26
CA SER A 197 7.83 15.06 -7.17
C SER A 197 7.64 15.52 -5.72
N SER A 198 7.66 14.59 -4.76
CA SER A 198 7.52 14.88 -3.33
C SER A 198 8.82 15.33 -2.64
N ALA A 199 9.99 15.14 -3.26
CA ALA A 199 11.30 15.41 -2.66
C ALA A 199 11.63 16.90 -2.42
N GLY A 200 10.79 17.83 -2.91
CA GLY A 200 10.96 19.28 -2.74
C GLY A 200 9.99 19.97 -1.76
N ALA A 201 9.05 19.24 -1.16
CA ALA A 201 8.09 19.83 -0.22
C ALA A 201 8.69 19.94 1.18
N ARG A 202 9.29 21.09 1.47
CA ARG A 202 9.81 21.45 2.80
C ARG A 202 8.70 21.28 3.85
N LYS A 203 8.93 20.37 4.80
CA LYS A 203 8.05 20.02 5.93
C LYS A 203 7.78 21.29 6.77
N GLN A 204 6.65 21.94 6.54
CA GLN A 204 6.13 22.93 7.48
C GLN A 204 5.20 22.20 8.44
N GLY A 205 5.60 22.13 9.71
CA GLY A 205 4.69 21.78 10.80
C GLY A 205 3.50 22.71 10.72
N ARG A 206 2.34 22.18 10.33
CA ARG A 206 1.09 22.90 10.46
C ARG A 206 0.75 22.91 11.94
N ARG A 207 0.77 24.09 12.55
CA ARG A 207 0.07 24.31 13.82
C ARG A 207 -1.40 23.99 13.60
N LEU A 208 -1.94 23.12 14.47
CA LEU A 208 -3.35 22.83 14.62
C LEU A 208 -4.16 24.13 14.55
N SER A 209 -5.08 24.22 13.61
CA SER A 209 -6.20 25.12 13.76
C SER A 209 -7.13 24.48 14.80
N ASP A 210 -7.43 25.18 15.88
CA ASP A 210 -8.46 24.86 16.88
C ASP A 210 -9.87 24.82 16.27
N LYS A 211 -10.08 23.93 15.31
CA LYS A 211 -11.39 23.57 14.80
C LYS A 211 -11.60 22.11 15.14
N LEU A 212 -12.32 21.92 16.24
CA LEU A 212 -12.98 20.67 16.58
C LEU A 212 -13.56 20.02 15.31
N PRO A 213 -13.40 18.70 15.12
CA PRO A 213 -13.84 18.06 13.90
C PRO A 213 -15.36 18.14 13.73
N THR A 214 -15.82 18.52 12.54
CA THR A 214 -17.25 18.66 12.18
C THR A 214 -17.98 17.33 11.97
N TRP A 215 -17.28 16.20 12.07
CA TRP A 215 -17.81 14.86 11.77
C TRP A 215 -17.99 13.96 13.02
N LEU A 216 -17.69 14.50 14.23
CA LEU A 216 -18.03 13.89 15.52
C LEU A 216 -19.05 14.79 16.21
N THR A 217 -20.34 14.49 16.03
CA THR A 217 -21.36 15.31 16.66
C THR A 217 -21.29 15.15 18.18
N ARG A 218 -21.78 16.14 18.94
CA ARG A 218 -21.93 16.00 20.40
C ARG A 218 -22.81 14.80 20.79
N ARG A 219 -23.58 14.26 19.84
CA ARG A 219 -24.48 13.11 20.00
C ARG A 219 -23.72 11.78 19.95
N ASP A 220 -22.76 11.62 19.05
CA ASP A 220 -21.97 10.37 18.93
C ASP A 220 -21.10 10.13 20.18
N ARG A 221 -20.61 11.22 20.81
CA ARG A 221 -19.96 11.17 22.14
C ARG A 221 -20.90 10.80 23.28
N LYS A 222 -22.20 11.09 23.12
CA LYS A 222 -23.25 10.79 24.11
C LYS A 222 -23.85 9.40 23.89
N LEU A 223 -23.79 8.88 22.67
CA LEU A 223 -24.23 7.52 22.31
C LEU A 223 -23.26 6.45 22.84
N LEU A 224 -21.99 6.82 23.03
CA LEU A 224 -21.03 6.05 23.84
C LEU A 224 -21.35 6.08 25.36
N GLN A 225 -22.51 6.65 25.77
CA GLN A 225 -22.89 6.85 27.17
C GLN A 225 -24.38 6.66 27.52
N SER A 226 -25.25 6.11 26.66
CA SER A 226 -26.64 5.81 27.09
C SER A 226 -27.45 4.90 26.15
N ASP A 227 -28.22 4.00 26.76
CA ASP A 227 -29.28 3.16 26.17
C ASP A 227 -30.61 3.94 26.00
N ASP A 228 -31.24 3.85 24.82
CA ASP A 228 -32.70 3.61 24.65
C ASP A 228 -33.20 3.76 23.18
N ASP A 229 -34.27 3.01 22.88
CA ASP A 229 -34.83 2.53 21.61
C ASP A 229 -35.57 3.51 20.64
N TYR A 230 -35.70 3.09 19.35
CA TYR A 230 -36.97 2.78 18.60
C TYR A 230 -37.03 3.21 17.09
N TYR A 231 -37.83 2.46 16.30
CA TYR A 231 -37.80 2.05 14.86
C TYR A 231 -38.00 3.01 13.65
N ASN A 232 -37.49 2.52 12.49
CA ASN A 232 -37.92 2.60 11.07
C ASN A 232 -37.43 3.72 10.12
N GLU A 233 -36.13 3.70 9.83
CA GLU A 233 -35.42 3.76 8.53
C GLU A 233 -33.96 3.39 8.89
N TYR A 234 -33.16 2.72 8.03
CA TYR A 234 -31.76 2.46 8.42
C TYR A 234 -31.04 3.80 8.54
N ASP A 235 -30.78 4.23 9.77
CA ASP A 235 -29.93 5.37 10.05
C ASP A 235 -28.49 4.84 10.08
N PRO A 236 -27.60 5.27 9.16
CA PRO A 236 -26.20 4.88 9.21
C PRO A 236 -25.47 5.28 10.49
N SER A 237 -26.06 6.16 11.31
CA SER A 237 -25.61 6.50 12.67
C SER A 237 -26.18 5.59 13.77
N SER A 238 -27.08 4.65 13.43
CA SER A 238 -27.58 3.64 14.37
C SER A 238 -26.51 2.60 14.67
N VAL A 239 -26.45 2.19 15.94
CA VAL A 239 -25.56 1.15 16.42
C VAL A 239 -26.22 -0.20 16.20
N LEU A 240 -25.52 -1.12 15.53
CA LEU A 240 -25.94 -2.51 15.40
C LEU A 240 -25.38 -3.31 16.57
N THR A 241 -26.18 -4.21 17.13
CA THR A 241 -25.72 -5.13 18.19
C THR A 241 -25.75 -6.56 17.69
N VAL A 242 -24.68 -7.30 17.93
CA VAL A 242 -24.56 -8.74 17.69
C VAL A 242 -24.50 -9.45 19.03
N ALA A 243 -25.37 -10.42 19.28
CA ALA A 243 -25.34 -11.23 20.50
C ALA A 243 -25.77 -12.68 20.22
N LEU A 244 -24.98 -13.64 20.68
CA LEU A 244 -25.23 -15.07 20.48
C LEU A 244 -26.53 -15.58 21.13
N ASP A 245 -26.99 -14.92 22.19
CA ASP A 245 -28.22 -15.27 22.92
C ASP A 245 -29.50 -14.75 22.26
N GLY A 246 -29.38 -14.03 21.14
CA GLY A 246 -30.50 -13.45 20.40
C GLY A 246 -31.03 -12.14 20.96
N THR A 247 -30.35 -11.52 21.93
CA THR A 247 -30.74 -10.20 22.48
C THR A 247 -30.31 -9.02 21.60
N GLY A 248 -29.40 -9.24 20.65
CA GLY A 248 -28.94 -8.25 19.68
C GLY A 248 -29.82 -8.17 18.42
N ASN A 249 -29.49 -7.24 17.52
CA ASN A 249 -30.12 -7.16 16.20
C ASN A 249 -29.75 -8.36 15.31
N PHE A 250 -28.56 -8.92 15.50
CA PHE A 250 -28.05 -10.09 14.79
C PHE A 250 -27.45 -11.11 15.77
N THR A 251 -27.39 -12.37 15.36
CA THR A 251 -26.68 -13.43 16.10
C THR A 251 -25.29 -13.71 15.55
N THR A 252 -24.99 -13.21 14.34
CA THR A 252 -23.68 -13.36 13.68
C THR A 252 -23.13 -12.00 13.30
N ILE A 253 -21.81 -11.87 13.30
CA ILE A 253 -21.12 -10.63 12.90
C ILE A 253 -21.21 -10.46 11.38
N SER A 254 -21.15 -11.58 10.64
CA SER A 254 -21.25 -11.59 9.18
C SER A 254 -22.58 -11.03 8.68
N ASP A 255 -23.71 -11.37 9.33
CA ASP A 255 -25.03 -10.83 8.96
C ASP A 255 -25.14 -9.33 9.23
N ALA A 256 -24.57 -8.86 10.36
CA ALA A 256 -24.53 -7.43 10.66
C ALA A 256 -23.73 -6.64 9.61
N ILE A 257 -22.56 -7.14 9.20
CA ILE A 257 -21.74 -6.53 8.14
C ILE A 257 -22.48 -6.56 6.80
N ALA A 258 -23.16 -7.66 6.47
CA ALA A 258 -23.94 -7.78 5.24
C ALA A 258 -25.05 -6.71 5.17
N PHE A 259 -25.66 -6.39 6.32
CA PHE A 259 -26.72 -5.38 6.45
C PHE A 259 -26.24 -3.94 6.28
N VAL A 260 -25.01 -3.59 6.70
CA VAL A 260 -24.45 -2.23 6.54
C VAL A 260 -24.48 -1.79 5.07
N PRO A 261 -24.93 -0.58 4.69
CA PRO A 261 -24.95 -0.16 3.29
C PRO A 261 -23.58 -0.14 2.62
N ASN A 262 -23.56 -0.48 1.34
CA ASN A 262 -22.35 -0.42 0.53
C ASN A 262 -21.96 1.05 0.25
N ASN A 263 -20.66 1.33 0.25
CA ASN A 263 -20.07 2.63 -0.07
C ASN A 263 -20.61 3.78 0.79
N SER A 264 -20.90 3.51 2.07
CA SER A 264 -21.35 4.52 3.02
C SER A 264 -20.23 5.50 3.37
N ASP A 265 -20.50 6.80 3.26
CA ASP A 265 -19.61 7.85 3.78
C ASP A 265 -19.70 7.97 5.32
N TYR A 266 -20.70 7.35 5.93
CA TYR A 266 -20.93 7.35 7.37
C TYR A 266 -20.32 6.12 8.04
N ARG A 267 -19.88 6.32 9.28
CA ARG A 267 -19.36 5.26 10.15
C ARG A 267 -20.50 4.50 10.80
N THR A 268 -20.47 3.17 10.69
CA THR A 268 -21.44 2.28 11.35
C THR A 268 -20.75 1.47 12.43
N VAL A 269 -21.30 1.51 13.64
CA VAL A 269 -20.76 0.79 14.81
C VAL A 269 -21.53 -0.50 15.00
N ILE A 270 -20.80 -1.60 15.09
CA ILE A 270 -21.32 -2.93 15.41
C ILE A 270 -20.76 -3.32 16.78
N ILE A 271 -21.62 -3.28 17.80
CA ILE A 271 -21.32 -3.81 19.13
C ILE A 271 -21.40 -5.32 19.06
N VAL A 272 -20.33 -6.01 19.43
CA VAL A 272 -20.25 -7.47 19.48
C VAL A 272 -20.25 -7.87 20.96
N ARG A 273 -21.36 -8.43 21.43
CA ARG A 273 -21.50 -8.81 22.83
C ARG A 273 -20.57 -9.96 23.21
N ALA A 274 -20.28 -10.10 24.50
CA ALA A 274 -19.48 -11.19 25.04
C ALA A 274 -19.93 -12.56 24.50
N GLY A 275 -18.96 -13.38 24.09
CA GLY A 275 -19.20 -14.66 23.45
C GLY A 275 -18.03 -15.11 22.58
N VAL A 276 -18.08 -16.37 22.15
CA VAL A 276 -17.14 -16.95 21.18
C VAL A 276 -17.88 -17.14 19.86
N TYR A 277 -17.50 -16.33 18.87
CA TYR A 277 -18.05 -16.31 17.52
C TYR A 277 -17.18 -17.13 16.59
N ASP A 278 -17.63 -18.35 16.28
CA ASP A 278 -16.97 -19.25 15.33
C ASP A 278 -17.30 -18.85 13.87
N GLU A 279 -16.71 -17.75 13.41
CA GLU A 279 -16.98 -17.13 12.11
C GLU A 279 -15.68 -16.83 11.34
N HIS A 280 -15.78 -16.84 10.00
CA HIS A 280 -14.75 -16.27 9.13
C HIS A 280 -15.32 -15.00 8.50
N ILE A 281 -14.88 -13.84 8.99
CA ILE A 281 -15.43 -12.54 8.67
C ILE A 281 -14.67 -11.92 7.50
N ASP A 282 -15.42 -11.42 6.52
CA ASP A 282 -14.89 -10.60 5.43
C ASP A 282 -15.57 -9.23 5.42
N ILE A 283 -14.76 -8.17 5.52
CA ILE A 283 -15.19 -6.78 5.39
C ILE A 283 -14.66 -6.29 4.03
N PRO A 284 -15.46 -6.43 2.96
CA PRO A 284 -15.00 -6.16 1.62
C PRO A 284 -14.78 -4.65 1.37
N SER A 285 -14.05 -4.31 0.31
CA SER A 285 -13.66 -2.92 0.01
C SER A 285 -14.84 -1.96 -0.23
N TYR A 286 -16.01 -2.49 -0.58
CA TYR A 286 -17.24 -1.72 -0.74
C TYR A 286 -18.02 -1.52 0.57
N LYS A 287 -17.51 -1.96 1.73
CA LYS A 287 -18.07 -1.73 3.07
C LYS A 287 -17.11 -0.88 3.92
N PRO A 288 -16.89 0.40 3.57
CA PRO A 288 -16.00 1.28 4.33
C PRO A 288 -16.60 1.68 5.70
N ASN A 289 -15.76 2.20 6.58
CA ASN A 289 -16.13 2.87 7.84
C ASN A 289 -16.90 2.00 8.85
N ILE A 290 -16.67 0.68 8.88
CA ILE A 290 -17.22 -0.22 9.89
C ILE A 290 -16.37 -0.17 11.17
N VAL A 291 -17.03 -0.13 12.33
CA VAL A 291 -16.39 -0.33 13.64
C VAL A 291 -16.88 -1.63 14.25
N LEU A 292 -15.98 -2.49 14.69
CA LEU A 292 -16.30 -3.58 15.61
C LEU A 292 -15.90 -3.18 17.03
N LEU A 293 -16.85 -3.18 17.95
CA LEU A 293 -16.64 -2.85 19.35
C LEU A 293 -17.09 -4.02 20.22
N GLY A 294 -16.16 -4.71 20.87
CA GLY A 294 -16.48 -5.79 21.80
C GLY A 294 -16.83 -5.28 23.20
N ASP A 295 -17.38 -6.17 24.04
CA ASP A 295 -17.59 -5.92 25.47
C ASP A 295 -16.30 -6.03 26.31
N GLY A 296 -15.17 -6.40 25.69
CA GLY A 296 -13.89 -6.68 26.35
C GLY A 296 -13.11 -7.76 25.59
N SER A 297 -11.79 -7.59 25.46
CA SER A 297 -10.93 -8.53 24.73
C SER A 297 -10.88 -9.92 25.38
N ASP A 298 -11.08 -10.00 26.69
CA ASP A 298 -11.13 -11.24 27.47
C ASP A 298 -12.45 -12.02 27.31
N VAL A 299 -13.53 -11.36 26.86
CA VAL A 299 -14.88 -11.95 26.80
C VAL A 299 -15.50 -11.99 25.41
N THR A 300 -15.01 -11.19 24.46
CA THR A 300 -15.51 -11.13 23.08
C THR A 300 -14.48 -11.71 22.12
N VAL A 301 -14.72 -12.92 21.60
CA VAL A 301 -13.73 -13.68 20.83
C VAL A 301 -14.28 -14.06 19.45
N ILE A 302 -13.56 -13.72 18.40
CA ILE A 302 -13.82 -14.16 17.02
C ILE A 302 -12.80 -15.24 16.68
N ARG A 303 -13.27 -16.46 16.40
CA ARG A 303 -12.42 -17.64 16.27
C ARG A 303 -12.57 -18.32 14.91
N GLY A 304 -11.44 -18.52 14.24
CA GLY A 304 -11.33 -19.29 13.00
C GLY A 304 -10.23 -20.34 13.09
N ASN A 305 -10.04 -21.11 12.02
CA ASN A 305 -9.06 -22.19 11.97
C ASN A 305 -8.57 -22.55 10.55
N ARG A 306 -8.77 -21.68 9.55
CA ARG A 306 -8.24 -21.92 8.20
C ARG A 306 -6.72 -21.83 8.21
N SER A 307 -6.08 -22.64 7.38
CA SER A 307 -4.63 -22.71 7.27
C SER A 307 -4.17 -23.14 5.88
N VAL A 308 -2.91 -22.84 5.55
CA VAL A 308 -2.25 -23.39 4.37
C VAL A 308 -2.18 -24.91 4.42
N GLY A 309 -1.96 -25.50 5.61
CA GLY A 309 -1.99 -26.95 5.81
C GLY A 309 -3.31 -27.62 5.41
N ASP A 310 -4.42 -26.87 5.42
CA ASP A 310 -5.75 -27.35 4.98
C ASP A 310 -6.11 -26.92 3.54
N GLY A 311 -5.10 -26.46 2.81
CA GLY A 311 -5.17 -26.11 1.39
C GLY A 311 -5.68 -24.71 1.11
N TRP A 312 -5.80 -23.81 2.09
CA TRP A 312 -6.09 -22.39 1.82
C TRP A 312 -4.84 -21.64 1.38
N THR A 313 -5.00 -20.49 0.72
CA THR A 313 -3.90 -19.53 0.61
C THR A 313 -3.67 -18.86 1.98
N THR A 314 -2.47 -18.34 2.24
CA THR A 314 -2.21 -17.53 3.44
C THR A 314 -3.19 -16.35 3.51
N PHE A 315 -3.44 -15.67 2.37
CA PHE A 315 -4.37 -14.55 2.27
C PHE A 315 -5.81 -14.90 2.70
N ARG A 316 -6.34 -16.07 2.30
CA ARG A 316 -7.69 -16.53 2.68
C ARG A 316 -7.76 -17.35 3.95
N SER A 317 -6.64 -17.58 4.61
CA SER A 317 -6.60 -18.25 5.91
C SER A 317 -7.08 -17.35 7.06
N ALA A 318 -7.20 -16.04 6.82
CA ALA A 318 -7.62 -15.05 7.81
C ALA A 318 -8.97 -15.41 8.46
N THR A 319 -9.01 -15.30 9.79
CA THR A 319 -10.27 -15.37 10.56
C THR A 319 -11.08 -14.10 10.35
N VAL A 320 -10.43 -12.93 10.40
CA VAL A 320 -11.01 -11.65 10.01
C VAL A 320 -10.19 -11.03 8.89
N ALA A 321 -10.85 -10.73 7.78
CA ALA A 321 -10.28 -10.11 6.59
C ALA A 321 -10.86 -8.71 6.39
N VAL A 322 -10.00 -7.68 6.38
CA VAL A 322 -10.40 -6.28 6.27
C VAL A 322 -9.87 -5.67 4.97
N SER A 323 -10.79 -5.37 4.06
CA SER A 323 -10.55 -4.63 2.81
C SER A 323 -11.28 -3.29 2.76
N GLY A 324 -12.24 -3.04 3.67
CA GLY A 324 -12.98 -1.78 3.81
C GLY A 324 -12.16 -0.68 4.46
N GLN A 325 -11.98 0.45 3.77
CA GLN A 325 -11.25 1.63 4.27
C GLN A 325 -11.87 2.18 5.56
N GLY A 326 -11.06 2.70 6.48
CA GLY A 326 -11.56 3.38 7.68
C GLY A 326 -12.10 2.43 8.75
N PHE A 327 -11.78 1.14 8.66
CA PHE A 327 -12.17 0.14 9.64
C PHE A 327 -11.55 0.43 11.01
N LEU A 328 -12.35 0.25 12.07
CA LEU A 328 -11.88 0.34 13.45
C LEU A 328 -12.26 -0.93 14.21
N ALA A 329 -11.38 -1.41 15.08
CA ALA A 329 -11.70 -2.48 16.03
C ALA A 329 -11.28 -2.10 17.44
N ARG A 330 -12.11 -2.45 18.43
CA ARG A 330 -11.81 -2.20 19.84
C ARG A 330 -12.36 -3.29 20.77
N ASP A 331 -11.63 -3.59 21.85
CA ASP A 331 -12.08 -4.40 22.99
C ASP A 331 -12.57 -5.81 22.59
N LEU A 332 -11.85 -6.51 21.71
CA LEU A 332 -12.17 -7.87 21.26
C LEU A 332 -10.91 -8.69 20.95
N THR A 333 -11.07 -10.01 20.88
CA THR A 333 -10.03 -10.96 20.46
C THR A 333 -10.33 -11.51 19.07
N ILE A 334 -9.32 -11.55 18.21
CA ILE A 334 -9.35 -12.25 16.92
C ILE A 334 -8.32 -13.37 16.95
N MET A 335 -8.74 -14.62 16.78
CA MET A 335 -7.83 -15.75 16.90
C MET A 335 -7.95 -16.78 15.79
N ASN A 336 -6.82 -17.36 15.40
CA ASN A 336 -6.76 -18.55 14.54
C ASN A 336 -6.22 -19.76 15.32
N THR A 337 -7.05 -20.80 15.42
CA THR A 337 -6.81 -21.99 16.24
C THR A 337 -6.28 -23.20 15.46
N ALA A 338 -5.82 -23.01 14.22
CA ALA A 338 -5.26 -24.10 13.41
C ALA A 338 -4.05 -24.79 14.10
N GLY A 339 -3.25 -24.02 14.84
CA GLY A 339 -2.08 -24.50 15.56
C GLY A 339 -0.79 -24.57 14.71
N PRO A 340 0.37 -24.74 15.34
CA PRO A 340 1.66 -24.56 14.67
C PRO A 340 2.00 -25.68 13.66
N ALA A 341 1.34 -26.83 13.75
CA ALA A 341 1.49 -27.94 12.79
C ALA A 341 0.76 -27.70 11.45
N LYS A 342 -0.05 -26.63 11.36
CA LYS A 342 -0.84 -26.30 10.17
C LYS A 342 -0.19 -25.26 9.26
N ASN A 343 1.07 -24.90 9.54
CA ASN A 343 1.81 -23.84 8.87
C ASN A 343 1.08 -22.49 8.98
N GLN A 344 1.11 -21.65 7.94
CA GLN A 344 0.52 -20.31 7.93
C GLN A 344 -0.99 -20.36 8.21
N ALA A 345 -1.43 -19.59 9.21
CA ALA A 345 -2.82 -19.51 9.64
C ALA A 345 -3.13 -18.14 10.25
N VAL A 346 -3.67 -17.24 9.42
CA VAL A 346 -3.85 -15.83 9.77
C VAL A 346 -5.04 -15.63 10.71
N ALA A 347 -4.86 -14.86 11.77
CA ALA A 347 -5.95 -14.39 12.63
C ALA A 347 -6.60 -13.14 12.02
N LEU A 348 -5.82 -12.07 11.83
CA LEU A 348 -6.28 -10.82 11.23
C LEU A 348 -5.46 -10.49 9.97
N ARG A 349 -6.16 -10.20 8.86
CA ARG A 349 -5.57 -9.61 7.65
C ARG A 349 -6.16 -8.23 7.40
N VAL A 350 -5.30 -7.26 7.11
CA VAL A 350 -5.72 -5.90 6.72
C VAL A 350 -5.04 -5.46 5.43
N ASN A 351 -5.85 -5.21 4.39
CA ASN A 351 -5.45 -4.57 3.12
C ASN A 351 -6.36 -3.38 2.81
N ALA A 352 -6.62 -2.57 3.83
CA ALA A 352 -7.42 -1.37 3.76
C ALA A 352 -6.66 -0.18 4.34
N ASP A 353 -6.96 1.01 3.85
CA ASP A 353 -6.30 2.24 4.28
C ASP A 353 -7.03 2.88 5.47
N LEU A 354 -6.28 3.59 6.31
CA LEU A 354 -6.78 4.31 7.49
C LEU A 354 -7.46 3.38 8.51
N VAL A 355 -6.84 2.23 8.77
CA VAL A 355 -7.33 1.24 9.75
C VAL A 355 -6.68 1.45 11.11
N ALA A 356 -7.48 1.44 12.18
CA ALA A 356 -6.95 1.46 13.54
C ALA A 356 -7.54 0.36 14.43
N VAL A 357 -6.71 -0.27 15.25
CA VAL A 357 -7.08 -1.35 16.18
C VAL A 357 -6.60 -0.98 17.58
N TYR A 358 -7.49 -1.01 18.57
CA TYR A 358 -7.20 -0.55 19.94
C TYR A 358 -7.68 -1.55 20.98
N HIS A 359 -6.87 -1.87 22.01
CA HIS A 359 -7.26 -2.80 23.08
C HIS A 359 -7.78 -4.15 22.57
N CYS A 360 -7.19 -4.66 21.48
CA CYS A 360 -7.54 -5.96 20.93
C CYS A 360 -6.45 -6.99 21.21
N SER A 361 -6.86 -8.26 21.27
CA SER A 361 -5.91 -9.37 21.20
C SER A 361 -5.95 -10.05 19.85
N ILE A 362 -4.79 -10.38 19.29
CA ILE A 362 -4.65 -11.03 17.99
C ILE A 362 -3.78 -12.27 18.21
N ASP A 363 -4.40 -13.45 18.22
CA ASP A 363 -3.77 -14.69 18.66
C ASP A 363 -3.68 -15.75 17.55
N GLY A 364 -2.48 -16.26 17.32
CA GLY A 364 -2.22 -17.33 16.36
C GLY A 364 -0.91 -18.05 16.66
N TYR A 365 -0.31 -18.63 15.62
CA TYR A 365 1.02 -19.22 15.66
C TYR A 365 1.86 -18.65 14.52
N GLN A 366 1.96 -19.37 13.40
CA GLN A 366 2.65 -18.87 12.22
C GLN A 366 1.73 -17.93 11.43
N ASP A 367 2.26 -16.78 11.03
CA ASP A 367 1.56 -15.76 10.23
C ASP A 367 0.30 -15.18 10.92
N THR A 368 0.35 -14.89 12.23
CA THR A 368 -0.81 -14.40 13.01
C THR A 368 -1.47 -13.13 12.44
N LEU A 369 -0.68 -12.07 12.26
CA LEU A 369 -1.18 -10.74 11.85
C LEU A 369 -0.59 -10.35 10.49
N TYR A 370 -1.46 -10.34 9.48
CA TYR A 370 -1.09 -9.97 8.13
C TYR A 370 -1.41 -8.49 7.85
N VAL A 371 -0.44 -7.63 8.17
CA VAL A 371 -0.44 -6.20 7.81
C VAL A 371 -0.15 -6.03 6.32
N HIS A 372 -1.08 -6.51 5.49
CA HIS A 372 -0.88 -6.71 4.06
C HIS A 372 -0.49 -5.41 3.35
N SER A 373 -1.34 -4.38 3.34
CA SER A 373 -1.08 -3.13 2.62
C SER A 373 -1.78 -1.90 3.22
N PHE A 374 -1.45 -0.71 2.68
CA PHE A 374 -1.94 0.61 3.11
C PHE A 374 -1.51 1.03 4.52
N ARG A 375 -2.07 2.13 5.04
CA ARG A 375 -1.75 2.68 6.36
C ARG A 375 -2.58 2.06 7.45
N GLN A 376 -1.92 1.65 8.53
CA GLN A 376 -2.56 0.97 9.66
C GLN A 376 -1.95 1.43 10.99
N PHE A 377 -2.74 1.39 12.06
CA PHE A 377 -2.31 1.76 13.40
C PHE A 377 -2.84 0.75 14.44
N TYR A 378 -1.98 0.27 15.32
CA TYR A 378 -2.34 -0.66 16.39
C TYR A 378 -1.88 -0.06 17.71
N ARG A 379 -2.81 0.11 18.67
CA ARG A 379 -2.54 0.72 19.96
C ARG A 379 -2.92 -0.23 21.08
N GLU A 380 -2.01 -0.44 22.04
CA GLU A 380 -2.28 -1.21 23.26
C GLU A 380 -2.95 -2.57 22.96
N CYS A 381 -2.41 -3.27 21.96
CA CYS A 381 -2.88 -4.59 21.54
C CYS A 381 -1.91 -5.68 22.01
N ASP A 382 -2.44 -6.88 22.26
CA ASP A 382 -1.63 -8.07 22.55
C ASP A 382 -1.60 -8.98 21.32
N ILE A 383 -0.42 -9.21 20.75
CA ILE A 383 -0.24 -9.95 19.50
C ILE A 383 0.64 -11.17 19.77
N TYR A 384 0.08 -12.36 19.54
CA TYR A 384 0.71 -13.63 19.89
C TYR A 384 1.07 -14.45 18.65
N GLY A 385 2.26 -15.04 18.62
CA GLY A 385 2.60 -15.99 17.55
C GLY A 385 4.00 -16.56 17.64
N THR A 386 4.43 -17.24 16.58
CA THR A 386 5.71 -17.95 16.51
C THR A 386 6.57 -17.48 15.34
N VAL A 387 6.30 -17.98 14.14
CA VAL A 387 7.06 -17.70 12.92
C VAL A 387 6.35 -16.59 12.15
N ASP A 388 7.06 -15.51 11.83
CA ASP A 388 6.61 -14.39 11.00
C ASP A 388 5.26 -13.81 11.45
N PHE A 389 5.03 -13.72 12.76
CA PHE A 389 3.68 -13.50 13.28
C PHE A 389 3.14 -12.07 13.10
N VAL A 390 3.99 -11.11 12.71
CA VAL A 390 3.61 -9.81 12.14
C VAL A 390 4.29 -9.64 10.78
N PHE A 391 3.53 -9.71 9.69
CA PHE A 391 4.11 -9.76 8.35
C PHE A 391 3.30 -8.99 7.31
N GLY A 392 3.95 -8.62 6.19
CA GLY A 392 3.32 -7.92 5.08
C GLY A 392 4.05 -6.64 4.65
N ASN A 393 3.34 -5.78 3.91
CA ASN A 393 3.90 -4.57 3.30
C ASN A 393 3.02 -3.32 3.56
N ALA A 394 2.32 -3.26 4.69
CA ALA A 394 1.67 -2.03 5.12
C ALA A 394 2.69 -0.94 5.48
N ALA A 395 2.21 0.31 5.58
CA ALA A 395 2.84 1.35 6.38
C ALA A 395 2.16 1.31 7.75
N VAL A 396 2.75 0.63 8.72
CA VAL A 396 2.09 0.32 9.99
C VAL A 396 2.91 0.76 11.19
N ILE A 397 2.20 1.28 12.21
CA ILE A 397 2.76 1.57 13.53
C ILE A 397 2.02 0.73 14.58
N PHE A 398 2.80 0.07 15.42
CA PHE A 398 2.37 -0.54 16.68
C PHE A 398 2.84 0.36 17.82
N GLN A 399 1.93 0.77 18.69
CA GLN A 399 2.25 1.66 19.81
C GLN A 399 1.70 1.11 21.12
N GLY A 400 2.53 1.00 22.16
CA GLY A 400 2.07 0.47 23.46
C GLY A 400 1.62 -1.00 23.41
N CYS A 401 1.98 -1.76 22.37
CA CYS A 401 1.52 -3.13 22.18
C CYS A 401 2.44 -4.14 22.87
N ASN A 402 1.92 -5.32 23.19
CA ASN A 402 2.72 -6.48 23.58
C ASN A 402 2.84 -7.43 22.38
N LEU A 403 4.08 -7.72 21.97
CA LEU A 403 4.41 -8.70 20.95
C LEU A 403 4.91 -9.96 21.67
N VAL A 404 4.06 -10.96 21.80
CA VAL A 404 4.28 -12.14 22.65
C VAL A 404 4.65 -13.35 21.81
N ALA A 405 5.93 -13.73 21.86
CA ALA A 405 6.42 -14.94 21.20
C ALA A 405 5.98 -16.20 21.98
N LYS A 406 5.27 -17.09 21.29
CA LYS A 406 4.80 -18.39 21.81
C LYS A 406 5.85 -19.46 21.66
N LYS A 407 5.68 -20.61 22.32
CA LYS A 407 6.50 -21.79 22.06
C LYS A 407 6.20 -22.39 20.66
N PRO A 408 7.18 -22.47 19.75
CA PRO A 408 6.98 -23.07 18.43
C PRO A 408 7.15 -24.60 18.48
N LEU A 409 7.05 -25.26 17.32
CA LEU A 409 7.40 -26.68 17.22
C LEU A 409 8.90 -26.90 17.48
N PRO A 410 9.30 -28.09 17.97
CA PRO A 410 10.71 -28.41 18.15
C PRO A 410 11.54 -28.18 16.87
N GLY A 411 12.65 -27.45 17.02
CA GLY A 411 13.55 -27.13 15.90
C GLY A 411 13.18 -25.88 15.09
N GLN A 412 12.04 -25.25 15.37
CA GLN A 412 11.71 -23.94 14.81
C GLN A 412 12.25 -22.79 15.68
N SER A 413 12.56 -21.68 15.03
CA SER A 413 12.82 -20.38 15.67
C SER A 413 11.56 -19.52 15.62
N ASN A 414 11.41 -18.62 16.58
CA ASN A 414 10.42 -17.55 16.50
C ASN A 414 10.99 -16.36 15.72
N VAL A 415 10.13 -15.71 14.96
CA VAL A 415 10.47 -14.48 14.23
C VAL A 415 9.28 -13.53 14.35
N ILE A 416 9.51 -12.36 14.94
CA ILE A 416 8.44 -11.40 15.21
C ILE A 416 7.95 -10.78 13.92
N THR A 417 8.85 -10.20 13.12
CA THR A 417 8.46 -9.54 11.87
C THR A 417 9.00 -10.19 10.60
N ALA A 418 8.18 -10.20 9.55
CA ALA A 418 8.60 -10.53 8.19
C ALA A 418 8.06 -9.48 7.21
N GLN A 419 8.79 -8.39 7.05
CA GLN A 419 8.38 -7.27 6.21
C GLN A 419 8.75 -7.50 4.74
N SER A 420 7.85 -7.11 3.83
CA SER A 420 7.92 -7.52 2.43
C SER A 420 7.94 -6.38 1.41
N ARG A 421 8.62 -5.27 1.74
CA ARG A 421 8.87 -4.19 0.78
C ARG A 421 9.80 -4.67 -0.35
N ASP A 422 9.38 -4.47 -1.59
CA ASP A 422 10.04 -5.04 -2.78
C ASP A 422 10.48 -3.96 -3.78
N ASP A 423 9.98 -2.72 -3.65
CA ASP A 423 10.42 -1.56 -4.45
C ASP A 423 10.84 -0.40 -3.51
N PRO A 424 12.01 0.24 -3.72
CA PRO A 424 12.52 1.27 -2.81
C PRO A 424 11.70 2.56 -2.83
N ASN A 425 10.80 2.73 -3.80
CA ASN A 425 9.90 3.88 -3.86
C ASN A 425 8.63 3.68 -3.03
N GLU A 426 8.38 2.45 -2.54
CA GLU A 426 7.27 2.17 -1.64
C GLU A 426 7.45 2.90 -0.30
N VAL A 427 6.32 3.37 0.25
CA VAL A 427 6.29 4.11 1.53
C VAL A 427 5.85 3.22 2.69
N THR A 428 6.30 1.97 2.68
CA THR A 428 5.85 0.90 3.55
C THR A 428 6.96 0.45 4.50
N GLY A 429 6.58 -0.25 5.57
CA GLY A 429 7.45 -0.66 6.66
C GLY A 429 6.65 -0.93 7.94
N ILE A 430 7.28 -1.66 8.87
CA ILE A 430 6.73 -1.95 10.19
C ILE A 430 7.49 -1.12 11.24
N SER A 431 6.78 -0.28 11.98
CA SER A 431 7.34 0.49 13.09
C SER A 431 6.74 0.02 14.40
N ILE A 432 7.59 -0.40 15.33
CA ILE A 432 7.21 -0.90 16.66
C ILE A 432 7.72 0.10 17.67
N GLN A 433 6.82 0.91 18.22
CA GLN A 433 7.13 2.05 19.06
C GLN A 433 6.58 1.87 20.47
N ASN A 434 7.40 2.08 21.51
CA ASN A 434 6.97 1.96 22.90
C ASN A 434 6.20 0.65 23.18
N CYS A 435 6.66 -0.46 22.58
CA CYS A 435 6.04 -1.77 22.71
C CYS A 435 6.87 -2.66 23.64
N SER A 436 6.31 -3.79 24.05
CA SER A 436 7.03 -4.83 24.79
C SER A 436 7.15 -6.10 23.94
N VAL A 437 8.37 -6.55 23.70
CA VAL A 437 8.67 -7.85 23.10
C VAL A 437 8.86 -8.86 24.22
N LEU A 438 7.92 -9.80 24.35
CA LEU A 438 7.78 -10.70 25.50
C LEU A 438 7.74 -12.17 25.08
N ALA A 439 8.10 -13.07 25.99
CA ALA A 439 7.87 -14.50 25.84
C ALA A 439 6.59 -14.93 26.56
N SER A 440 5.83 -15.85 25.98
CA SER A 440 4.76 -16.54 26.69
C SER A 440 5.32 -17.42 27.83
N ASP A 441 4.49 -17.74 28.82
CA ASP A 441 4.90 -18.55 29.97
C ASP A 441 5.50 -19.90 29.56
N ASP A 442 4.95 -20.56 28.54
CA ASP A 442 5.42 -21.86 28.05
C ASP A 442 6.74 -21.78 27.27
N LEU A 443 7.01 -20.64 26.61
CA LEU A 443 8.31 -20.37 25.98
C LEU A 443 9.36 -20.08 27.07
N SER A 444 9.04 -19.23 28.05
CA SER A 444 9.91 -18.91 29.18
C SER A 444 10.30 -20.15 29.99
N ALA A 445 9.35 -21.08 30.20
CA ALA A 445 9.59 -22.34 30.89
C ALA A 445 10.46 -23.34 30.10
N SER A 446 10.69 -23.11 28.79
CA SER A 446 11.40 -24.06 27.91
C SER A 446 12.93 -24.06 28.04
N GLN A 447 13.49 -23.28 28.99
CA GLN A 447 14.93 -23.25 29.34
C GLN A 447 15.89 -22.99 28.16
N GLY A 448 15.53 -22.10 27.24
CA GLY A 448 16.48 -21.57 26.23
C GLY A 448 16.67 -22.44 24.98
N GLY A 449 15.73 -23.32 24.65
CA GLY A 449 15.80 -24.17 23.45
C GLY A 449 15.32 -23.52 22.15
N THR A 450 14.62 -22.38 22.22
CA THR A 450 14.05 -21.69 21.06
C THR A 450 14.72 -20.35 20.87
N ARG A 451 15.27 -20.10 19.68
CA ARG A 451 15.77 -18.79 19.30
C ARG A 451 14.62 -17.90 18.87
N THR A 452 14.64 -16.64 19.29
CA THR A 452 13.66 -15.63 18.89
C THR A 452 14.38 -14.46 18.24
N TYR A 453 13.90 -14.01 17.07
CA TYR A 453 14.46 -12.90 16.32
C TYR A 453 13.43 -11.77 16.16
N LEU A 454 13.91 -10.52 16.16
CA LEU A 454 13.12 -9.32 15.93
C LEU A 454 12.48 -9.31 14.53
N GLY A 455 13.14 -9.91 13.55
CA GLY A 455 12.57 -10.06 12.21
C GLY A 455 13.51 -10.69 11.20
N ARG A 456 13.00 -10.91 9.98
CA ARG A 456 13.76 -11.39 8.81
C ARG A 456 13.20 -10.86 7.47
N PRO A 457 14.06 -10.64 6.45
CA PRO A 457 13.66 -9.88 5.27
C PRO A 457 12.92 -10.74 4.25
N TRP A 458 11.58 -10.78 4.31
CA TRP A 458 10.79 -11.53 3.33
C TRP A 458 11.02 -11.00 1.90
N ARG A 459 11.28 -9.70 1.75
CA ARG A 459 11.67 -9.07 0.47
C ARG A 459 12.89 -8.15 0.62
N ILE A 460 13.49 -7.81 -0.52
CA ILE A 460 14.84 -7.24 -0.56
C ILE A 460 14.96 -5.83 0.03
N TYR A 461 13.88 -5.05 0.08
CA TYR A 461 13.87 -3.73 0.71
C TYR A 461 13.20 -3.75 2.08
N SER A 462 13.14 -4.92 2.73
CA SER A 462 12.47 -5.13 4.02
C SER A 462 12.77 -4.00 5.00
N THR A 463 11.74 -3.41 5.61
CA THR A 463 11.90 -2.28 6.53
C THR A 463 11.15 -2.51 7.82
N THR A 464 11.89 -2.65 8.92
CA THR A 464 11.33 -2.81 10.26
C THR A 464 12.14 -1.97 11.24
N VAL A 465 11.47 -1.26 12.14
CA VAL A 465 12.15 -0.52 13.21
C VAL A 465 11.54 -0.81 14.58
N TYR A 466 12.38 -0.84 15.60
CA TYR A 466 12.01 -0.88 17.01
C TYR A 466 12.48 0.40 17.69
N ILE A 467 11.54 1.17 18.23
CA ILE A 467 11.74 2.52 18.80
C ILE A 467 11.23 2.49 20.24
N GLU A 468 12.08 2.87 21.19
CA GLU A 468 11.73 3.00 22.61
C GLU A 468 11.01 1.79 23.21
N SER A 469 11.34 0.59 22.73
CA SER A 469 10.62 -0.63 23.08
C SER A 469 11.40 -1.47 24.09
N TYR A 470 10.66 -2.17 24.95
CA TYR A 470 11.21 -3.19 25.85
C TYR A 470 11.49 -4.48 25.08
N ILE A 471 12.71 -5.00 25.18
CA ILE A 471 13.14 -6.24 24.53
C ILE A 471 13.59 -7.24 25.59
N ASP A 472 12.76 -8.25 25.84
CA ASP A 472 13.02 -9.31 26.82
C ASP A 472 14.11 -10.29 26.35
N SER A 473 14.61 -11.07 27.31
CA SER A 473 15.83 -11.87 27.28
C SER A 473 15.82 -13.02 26.27
N MET A 474 14.64 -13.40 25.74
CA MET A 474 14.54 -14.49 24.76
C MET A 474 15.03 -14.11 23.37
N VAL A 475 15.19 -12.81 23.08
CA VAL A 475 15.69 -12.34 21.78
C VAL A 475 17.17 -12.64 21.66
N ASP A 476 17.54 -13.33 20.57
CA ASP A 476 18.91 -13.71 20.25
C ASP A 476 19.80 -12.45 20.12
N PRO A 477 21.04 -12.44 20.64
CA PRO A 477 21.94 -11.29 20.55
C PRO A 477 22.17 -10.77 19.12
N ALA A 478 22.08 -11.65 18.11
CA ALA A 478 22.15 -11.26 16.69
C ALA A 478 20.99 -10.33 16.29
N GLY A 479 19.86 -10.40 16.99
CA GLY A 479 18.64 -9.61 16.79
C GLY A 479 17.81 -10.05 15.59
N TRP A 480 18.46 -10.27 14.45
CA TRP A 480 17.80 -10.43 13.15
C TRP A 480 18.22 -11.73 12.46
N GLU A 481 17.29 -12.37 11.74
CA GLU A 481 17.53 -13.63 11.01
C GLU A 481 17.58 -13.38 9.49
N ARG A 482 18.42 -14.14 8.77
CA ARG A 482 18.42 -14.14 7.30
C ARG A 482 17.15 -14.81 6.78
N TRP A 483 16.62 -14.34 5.66
CA TRP A 483 15.58 -15.07 4.94
C TRP A 483 16.18 -16.27 4.18
N SER A 484 17.06 -15.98 3.21
CA SER A 484 17.81 -16.98 2.45
C SER A 484 19.05 -16.33 1.81
N GLY A 485 20.24 -16.84 2.14
CA GLY A 485 21.49 -16.25 1.67
C GLY A 485 21.67 -14.79 2.09
N ASP A 486 22.42 -14.03 1.30
CA ASP A 486 22.73 -12.61 1.58
C ASP A 486 21.91 -11.61 0.74
N GLN A 487 20.90 -12.09 0.00
CA GLN A 487 20.05 -11.23 -0.82
C GLN A 487 19.25 -10.26 0.07
N GLY A 488 19.30 -8.96 -0.23
CA GLY A 488 18.55 -7.94 0.50
C GLY A 488 19.27 -7.40 1.74
N LEU A 489 20.36 -8.02 2.21
CA LEU A 489 21.05 -7.59 3.44
C LEU A 489 21.72 -6.21 3.31
N ASP A 490 21.98 -5.77 2.10
CA ASP A 490 22.56 -4.48 1.74
C ASP A 490 21.51 -3.39 1.44
N THR A 491 20.24 -3.78 1.28
CA THR A 491 19.15 -2.93 0.78
C THR A 491 17.96 -2.83 1.73
N LEU A 492 17.82 -3.76 2.67
CA LEU A 492 16.90 -3.67 3.79
C LEU A 492 17.23 -2.48 4.70
N TYR A 493 16.28 -2.11 5.55
CA TYR A 493 16.47 -1.11 6.61
C TYR A 493 15.92 -1.65 7.93
N TYR A 494 16.80 -2.19 8.78
CA TYR A 494 16.47 -2.67 10.12
C TYR A 494 17.04 -1.74 11.18
N GLY A 495 16.15 -1.05 11.89
CA GLY A 495 16.50 0.02 12.81
C GLY A 495 16.18 -0.28 14.26
N GLU A 496 17.10 0.04 15.17
CA GLU A 496 16.85 0.03 16.61
C GLU A 496 17.17 1.43 17.19
N TYR A 497 16.23 2.03 17.94
CA TYR A 497 16.39 3.33 18.59
C TYR A 497 15.95 3.27 20.04
N SER A 498 16.86 3.59 20.97
CA SER A 498 16.55 3.80 22.40
C SER A 498 15.74 2.65 23.05
N ASN A 499 15.93 1.42 22.58
CA ASN A 499 15.31 0.23 23.16
C ASN A 499 15.96 -0.11 24.50
N TYR A 500 15.17 -0.70 25.40
CA TYR A 500 15.61 -1.07 26.76
C TYR A 500 15.21 -2.51 27.07
N GLY A 501 15.74 -3.05 28.17
CA GLY A 501 15.54 -4.45 28.55
C GLY A 501 16.78 -5.32 28.34
N PRO A 502 16.74 -6.59 28.78
CA PRO A 502 17.91 -7.46 28.85
C PRO A 502 18.54 -7.77 27.47
N SER A 503 17.76 -7.80 26.38
CA SER A 503 18.26 -8.09 25.03
C SER A 503 18.30 -6.87 24.10
N SER A 504 18.23 -5.64 24.64
CA SER A 504 18.28 -4.42 23.84
C SER A 504 19.70 -3.96 23.45
N ALA A 505 20.74 -4.56 24.01
CA ALA A 505 22.13 -4.22 23.68
C ALA A 505 22.47 -4.57 22.22
N THR A 506 23.10 -3.63 21.51
CA THR A 506 23.34 -3.74 20.06
C THR A 506 24.73 -4.25 19.68
N ASP A 507 25.63 -4.46 20.64
CA ASP A 507 27.06 -4.77 20.40
C ASP A 507 27.30 -6.07 19.64
N ASN A 508 26.37 -7.03 19.73
CA ASN A 508 26.47 -8.36 19.11
C ASN A 508 25.44 -8.57 18.00
N ARG A 509 24.82 -7.50 17.51
CA ARG A 509 23.89 -7.55 16.38
C ARG A 509 24.61 -7.95 15.09
N VAL A 510 23.82 -8.39 14.12
CA VAL A 510 24.30 -8.68 12.76
C VAL A 510 25.07 -7.50 12.16
N THR A 511 26.07 -7.79 11.32
CA THR A 511 26.94 -6.78 10.68
C THR A 511 26.46 -6.42 9.27
N TRP A 512 25.16 -6.51 9.00
CA TRP A 512 24.59 -6.28 7.67
C TRP A 512 24.60 -4.78 7.33
N PRO A 513 24.90 -4.37 6.07
CA PRO A 513 24.88 -2.95 5.72
C PRO A 513 23.53 -2.26 5.93
N GLY A 514 22.41 -3.00 5.79
CA GLY A 514 21.06 -2.49 6.05
C GLY A 514 20.62 -2.48 7.52
N TYR A 515 21.46 -2.95 8.45
CA TYR A 515 21.18 -2.84 9.89
C TYR A 515 21.72 -1.50 10.43
N HIS A 516 20.92 -0.84 11.26
CA HIS A 516 21.18 0.51 11.75
C HIS A 516 20.83 0.65 13.24
N VAL A 517 21.80 1.10 14.03
CA VAL A 517 21.50 1.79 15.30
C VAL A 517 21.11 3.21 14.93
N MET A 518 19.84 3.53 15.07
CA MET A 518 19.25 4.79 14.57
C MET A 518 19.58 5.97 15.50
N ASN A 519 19.55 7.18 14.94
CA ASN A 519 19.49 8.42 15.72
C ASN A 519 18.04 8.95 15.81
N TYR A 520 17.84 10.09 16.48
CA TYR A 520 16.52 10.69 16.67
C TYR A 520 15.85 11.11 15.35
N ASP A 521 16.60 11.64 14.39
CA ASP A 521 16.06 12.08 13.09
C ASP A 521 15.63 10.89 12.23
N ASP A 522 16.40 9.79 12.29
CA ASP A 522 16.04 8.52 11.66
C ASP A 522 14.74 7.97 12.27
N ALA A 523 14.67 7.87 13.60
CA ALA A 523 13.49 7.39 14.33
C ALA A 523 12.24 8.24 14.06
N THR A 524 12.41 9.57 13.97
CA THR A 524 11.32 10.52 13.66
C THR A 524 10.62 10.21 12.34
N ASN A 525 11.31 9.62 11.35
CA ASN A 525 10.68 9.27 10.07
C ASN A 525 9.69 8.11 10.18
N PHE A 526 9.71 7.36 11.29
CA PHE A 526 8.87 6.19 11.55
C PHE A 526 7.79 6.44 12.62
N THR A 527 7.56 7.70 13.01
CA THR A 527 6.52 8.09 13.98
C THR A 527 5.17 8.31 13.30
N VAL A 528 4.12 8.43 14.10
CA VAL A 528 2.74 8.57 13.64
C VAL A 528 2.55 9.73 12.67
N SER A 529 3.04 10.93 13.00
CA SER A 529 2.86 12.11 12.15
C SER A 529 3.66 12.05 10.85
N GLN A 530 4.80 11.36 10.82
CA GLN A 530 5.69 11.35 9.64
C GLN A 530 5.44 10.17 8.71
N PHE A 531 5.22 8.99 9.27
CA PHE A 531 5.21 7.74 8.52
C PHE A 531 3.83 7.43 7.94
N ILE A 532 2.79 7.59 8.76
CA ILE A 532 1.40 7.28 8.37
C ILE A 532 0.51 8.53 8.30
N TYR A 533 1.08 9.73 8.49
CA TYR A 533 0.36 11.00 8.51
C TYR A 533 -0.84 10.97 9.47
N GLY A 534 -0.62 10.41 10.67
CA GLY A 534 -1.66 10.13 11.65
C GLY A 534 -2.51 11.34 12.03
N ASP A 535 -1.91 12.52 12.14
CA ASP A 535 -2.60 13.78 12.47
C ASP A 535 -3.77 14.11 11.51
N GLU A 536 -3.78 13.55 10.30
CA GLU A 536 -4.84 13.78 9.34
C GLU A 536 -6.06 12.89 9.53
N TRP A 537 -5.95 11.78 10.29
CA TRP A 537 -7.00 10.77 10.36
C TRP A 537 -7.15 10.06 11.70
N LEU A 538 -6.13 9.95 12.55
CA LEU A 538 -6.20 9.27 13.85
C LEU A 538 -6.98 10.07 14.89
N ASP A 539 -6.89 11.40 14.86
CA ASP A 539 -7.82 12.29 15.60
C ASP A 539 -9.28 11.91 15.36
N SER A 540 -9.58 11.34 14.18
CA SER A 540 -10.92 10.90 13.81
C SER A 540 -11.38 9.56 14.37
N THR A 541 -10.52 8.88 15.09
CA THR A 541 -10.82 7.57 15.67
C THR A 541 -11.20 7.70 17.14
N SER A 542 -10.81 8.80 17.80
CA SER A 542 -10.82 8.95 19.27
C SER A 542 -9.92 7.94 20.00
N PHE A 543 -9.10 7.16 19.29
CA PHE A 543 -8.08 6.31 19.91
C PHE A 543 -6.86 7.15 20.30
N PRO A 544 -6.24 6.86 21.45
CA PRO A 544 -5.04 7.57 21.85
C PRO A 544 -3.87 7.20 20.94
N TYR A 545 -3.02 8.18 20.65
CA TYR A 545 -1.76 7.96 19.94
C TYR A 545 -0.74 9.03 20.34
N ASP A 546 0.54 8.67 20.24
CA ASP A 546 1.65 9.61 20.39
C ASP A 546 2.25 9.94 19.01
N ASP A 547 2.37 11.23 18.71
CA ASP A 547 2.69 11.78 17.37
C ASP A 547 4.15 11.57 16.93
N GLY A 548 5.06 11.68 17.89
CA GLY A 548 6.51 11.76 17.72
C GLY A 548 7.25 10.56 18.30
N VAL A 549 8.57 10.67 18.40
CA VAL A 549 9.43 9.71 19.11
C VAL A 549 9.12 9.81 20.59
#